data_AF-A0AAV5WC79-F1
#
_entry.id   AF-A0AAV5WC79-F1
#
_cell.length_a   1.000
_cell.length_b   1.000
_cell.length_c   1.000
_cell.angle_alpha   90.00
_cell.angle_beta   90.00
_cell.angle_gamma   90.00
#
_symmetry.space_group_name_H-M   'P 1'
#
loop_
_entity.id
_entity.type
_entity.pdbx_description
1 polymer ?
#
loop_
_entity_poly.entity_id
_entity_poly.type
_entity_poly.pdbx_seq_one_letter_code
_entity_poly.pdbx_strand_id
1 'polypeptide(L)'
;MDPFQHLALHSPVFDAMFYGGYEEKEKKEIEIKDVDHEEFEELLHVLYPSFKPIKDDTVKFLLCIADRFEIKKITDDAEQFLMESDDFTVPQKFQIADQYRLYKLQNHCLAELNTARKVTAMKTEEEYKSLSDISKVALLEQIIRLMDEDD
;
A
#
# COMPACT_ATOMS: atom_id res chain seq x y z
N MET A 1 3.94 -23.01 -19.98
CA MET A 1 3.13 -22.05 -19.22
C MET A 1 3.21 -20.75 -19.98
N ASP A 2 2.07 -20.15 -20.33
CA ASP A 2 2.07 -18.90 -21.07
C ASP A 2 2.66 -17.79 -20.17
N PRO A 3 3.79 -17.15 -20.54
CA PRO A 3 4.42 -16.15 -19.69
C PRO A 3 3.50 -14.94 -19.45
N PHE A 4 2.58 -14.62 -20.37
CA PHE A 4 1.68 -13.48 -20.25
C PHE A 4 0.47 -13.76 -19.34
N GLN A 5 0.15 -15.03 -19.13
CA GLN A 5 -1.04 -15.44 -18.37
C GLN A 5 -0.98 -15.00 -16.91
N HIS A 6 0.22 -14.99 -16.31
CA HIS A 6 0.39 -14.58 -14.90
C HIS A 6 0.15 -13.07 -14.72
N LEU A 7 0.65 -12.26 -15.66
CA LEU A 7 0.42 -10.81 -15.68
C LEU A 7 -1.07 -10.48 -15.94
N ALA A 8 -1.71 -11.17 -16.88
CA ALA A 8 -3.13 -11.00 -17.16
C ALA A 8 -4.03 -11.41 -15.98
N LEU A 9 -3.68 -12.49 -15.27
CA LEU A 9 -4.41 -12.91 -14.07
C LEU A 9 -4.40 -11.83 -12.99
N HIS A 10 -3.30 -11.09 -12.87
CA HIS A 10 -3.11 -10.08 -11.83
C HIS A 10 -3.43 -8.65 -12.29
N SER A 11 -3.74 -8.41 -13.56
CA SER A 11 -4.04 -7.07 -14.08
C SER A 11 -5.00 -7.13 -15.28
N PRO A 12 -6.20 -6.54 -15.18
CA PRO A 12 -7.16 -6.49 -16.28
C PRO A 12 -6.64 -5.66 -17.47
N VAL A 13 -5.69 -4.75 -17.25
CA VAL A 13 -5.02 -4.01 -18.34
C VAL A 13 -4.13 -4.95 -19.14
N PHE A 14 -3.35 -5.79 -18.46
CA PHE A 14 -2.54 -6.81 -19.13
C PHE A 14 -3.41 -7.89 -19.78
N ASP A 15 -4.53 -8.27 -19.17
CA ASP A 15 -5.49 -9.18 -19.79
C ASP A 15 -6.06 -8.61 -21.10
N ALA A 16 -6.48 -7.35 -21.09
CA ALA A 16 -6.94 -6.66 -22.30
C ALA A 16 -5.81 -6.49 -23.34
N MET A 17 -4.59 -6.17 -22.91
CA MET A 17 -3.45 -5.98 -23.80
C MET A 17 -3.01 -7.29 -24.48
N PHE A 18 -2.99 -8.41 -23.75
CA PHE A 18 -2.50 -9.69 -24.26
C PHE A 18 -3.59 -10.53 -24.94
N TYR A 19 -4.84 -10.42 -24.46
CA TYR A 19 -5.94 -11.29 -24.89
C TYR A 19 -7.16 -10.56 -25.46
N GLY A 20 -7.24 -9.23 -25.32
CA GLY A 20 -8.39 -8.39 -25.69
C GLY A 20 -8.62 -8.16 -27.19
N GLY A 21 -7.91 -8.86 -28.07
CA GLY A 21 -8.15 -8.81 -29.53
C GLY A 21 -7.46 -7.66 -30.28
N TYR A 22 -6.50 -6.99 -29.63
CA TYR A 22 -5.62 -6.01 -30.25
C TYR A 22 -4.44 -6.67 -31.00
N GLU A 23 -3.70 -5.91 -31.81
CA GLU A 23 -2.57 -6.41 -32.64
C GLU A 23 -1.47 -7.09 -31.81
N GLU A 24 -1.40 -6.82 -30.51
CA GLU A 24 -0.49 -7.40 -29.54
C GLU A 24 -0.72 -8.90 -29.32
N LYS A 25 -1.92 -9.42 -29.60
CA LYS A 25 -2.28 -10.83 -29.38
C LYS A 25 -1.45 -11.82 -30.21
N GLU A 26 -0.92 -11.40 -31.36
CA GLU A 26 -0.09 -12.24 -32.24
C GLU A 26 1.41 -12.00 -32.09
N LYS A 27 1.82 -11.06 -31.21
CA LYS A 27 3.22 -10.68 -31.05
C LYS A 27 3.89 -11.49 -29.94
N LYS A 28 5.15 -11.90 -30.18
CA LYS A 28 5.99 -12.57 -29.17
C LYS A 28 6.61 -11.60 -28.16
N GLU A 29 6.68 -10.32 -28.52
CA GLU A 29 7.25 -9.24 -27.74
C GLU A 29 6.29 -8.05 -27.81
N ILE A 30 6.06 -7.41 -26.66
CA ILE A 30 5.15 -6.26 -26.53
C ILE A 30 5.95 -5.14 -25.88
N GLU A 31 5.99 -4.00 -26.54
CA GLU A 31 6.62 -2.80 -26.01
C GLU A 31 5.68 -2.13 -25.00
N ILE A 32 6.12 -2.02 -23.74
CA ILE A 32 5.43 -1.24 -22.72
C ILE A 32 6.06 0.15 -22.69
N LYS A 33 5.27 1.16 -23.03
CA LYS A 33 5.70 2.55 -23.08
C LYS A 33 5.46 3.25 -21.73
N ASP A 34 6.20 4.33 -21.51
CA ASP A 34 6.04 5.23 -20.36
C ASP A 34 6.25 4.56 -18.98
N VAL A 35 7.15 3.59 -18.93
CA VAL A 35 7.58 2.87 -17.72
C VAL A 35 9.10 2.73 -17.74
N ASP A 36 9.73 2.97 -16.59
CA ASP A 36 11.17 2.72 -16.43
C ASP A 36 11.45 1.22 -16.33
N HIS A 37 12.59 0.79 -16.88
CA HIS A 37 12.95 -0.62 -16.91
C HIS A 37 13.15 -1.22 -15.51
N GLU A 38 13.86 -0.51 -14.62
CA GLU A 38 14.16 -0.98 -13.27
C GLU A 38 12.88 -1.07 -12.43
N GLU A 39 11.99 -0.09 -12.59
CA GLU A 39 10.66 -0.09 -11.94
C GLU A 39 9.80 -1.27 -12.41
N PHE A 40 9.83 -1.58 -13.71
CA PHE A 40 9.07 -2.70 -14.26
C PHE A 40 9.65 -4.05 -13.84
N GLU A 41 10.97 -4.19 -13.82
CA GLU A 41 11.64 -5.40 -13.35
C GLU A 41 11.28 -5.71 -11.90
N GLU A 42 11.24 -4.68 -11.05
CA GLU A 42 10.85 -4.85 -9.65
C GLU A 42 9.37 -5.24 -9.50
N LEU A 43 8.47 -4.68 -10.33
CA LEU A 43 7.08 -5.14 -10.42
C LEU A 43 7.00 -6.62 -10.79
N LEU A 44 7.79 -7.07 -11.78
CA LEU A 44 7.83 -8.48 -12.19
C LEU A 44 8.34 -9.38 -11.07
N HIS A 45 9.37 -8.96 -10.33
CA HIS A 45 9.85 -9.72 -9.17
C HIS A 45 8.75 -9.91 -8.13
N VAL A 46 7.94 -8.90 -7.86
CA VAL A 46 6.89 -9.02 -6.84
C VAL A 46 5.69 -9.83 -7.36
N LEU A 47 5.37 -9.69 -8.64
CA LEU A 47 4.18 -10.27 -9.25
C LEU A 47 4.35 -11.75 -9.59
N TYR A 48 5.45 -12.13 -10.23
CA TYR A 48 5.83 -13.54 -10.34
C TYR A 48 6.25 -14.03 -8.96
N PRO A 49 6.09 -15.32 -8.62
CA PRO A 49 6.51 -15.86 -7.33
C PRO A 49 8.04 -15.85 -7.23
N SER A 50 8.62 -14.66 -7.13
CA SER A 50 9.87 -14.44 -6.45
C SER A 50 9.48 -14.12 -5.01
N PHE A 51 10.00 -14.93 -4.08
CA PHE A 51 9.83 -14.76 -2.64
C PHE A 51 10.66 -13.56 -2.15
N LYS A 52 10.70 -12.46 -2.90
CA LYS A 52 11.46 -11.28 -2.50
C LYS A 52 10.64 -10.61 -1.39
N PRO A 53 11.13 -10.62 -0.14
CA PRO A 53 10.38 -10.02 0.96
C PRO A 53 10.30 -8.52 0.75
N ILE A 54 9.19 -7.93 1.17
CA ILE A 54 9.06 -6.49 1.36
C ILE A 54 10.02 -6.07 2.48
N LYS A 55 10.68 -4.93 2.30
CA LYS A 55 11.66 -4.35 3.21
C LYS A 55 11.37 -2.87 3.41
N ASP A 56 12.01 -2.26 4.40
CA ASP A 56 11.77 -0.85 4.78
C ASP A 56 12.12 0.13 3.65
N ASP A 57 13.17 -0.16 2.90
CA ASP A 57 13.60 0.63 1.74
C ASP A 57 12.70 0.42 0.52
N THR A 58 11.99 -0.71 0.43
CA THR A 58 11.17 -1.05 -0.73
C THR A 58 9.67 -0.80 -0.56
N VAL A 59 9.16 -0.87 0.67
CA VAL A 59 7.72 -0.85 0.95
C VAL A 59 6.99 0.35 0.37
N LYS A 60 7.60 1.55 0.40
CA LYS A 60 6.98 2.78 -0.09
C LYS A 60 6.81 2.79 -1.62
N PHE A 61 7.85 2.42 -2.37
CA PHE A 61 7.74 2.40 -3.82
C PHE A 61 6.83 1.25 -4.26
N LEU A 62 6.88 0.10 -3.58
CA LEU A 62 6.00 -1.03 -3.85
C LEU A 62 4.53 -0.67 -3.64
N LEU A 63 4.21 0.04 -2.55
CA LEU A 63 2.86 0.58 -2.33
C LEU A 63 2.44 1.57 -3.42
N CYS A 64 3.35 2.45 -3.87
CA CYS A 64 3.09 3.37 -4.96
C CYS A 64 2.72 2.66 -6.27
N ILE A 65 3.52 1.64 -6.64
CA ILE A 65 3.28 0.82 -7.83
C ILE A 65 2.01 -0.01 -7.67
N ALA A 66 1.81 -0.63 -6.51
CA ALA A 66 0.64 -1.45 -6.23
C ALA A 66 -0.65 -0.64 -6.27
N ASP A 67 -0.67 0.58 -5.73
CA ASP A 67 -1.82 1.49 -5.81
C ASP A 67 -2.08 1.91 -7.26
N ARG A 68 -1.03 2.26 -8.01
CA ARG A 68 -1.14 2.65 -9.43
C ARG A 68 -1.71 1.54 -10.32
N PHE A 69 -1.34 0.29 -10.07
CA PHE A 69 -1.74 -0.87 -10.87
C PHE A 69 -2.81 -1.76 -10.20
N GLU A 70 -3.39 -1.30 -9.08
CA GLU A 70 -4.39 -2.03 -8.28
C GLU A 70 -3.96 -3.46 -7.89
N ILE A 71 -2.67 -3.67 -7.59
CA ILE A 71 -2.10 -4.98 -7.26
C ILE A 71 -2.34 -5.29 -5.78
N LYS A 72 -3.56 -5.75 -5.48
CA LYS A 72 -4.02 -6.03 -4.11
C LYS A 72 -3.07 -6.89 -3.27
N LYS A 73 -2.45 -7.91 -3.88
CA LYS A 73 -1.52 -8.80 -3.18
C LYS A 73 -0.35 -8.03 -2.53
N ILE A 74 0.24 -7.10 -3.27
CA ILE A 74 1.37 -6.29 -2.78
C ILE A 74 0.90 -5.35 -1.67
N THR A 75 -0.28 -4.77 -1.84
CA THR A 75 -0.91 -3.90 -0.84
C THR A 75 -1.15 -4.66 0.47
N ASP A 76 -1.71 -5.87 0.41
CA ASP A 76 -1.96 -6.74 1.57
C ASP A 76 -0.64 -7.17 2.26
N ASP A 77 0.36 -7.58 1.47
CA ASP A 77 1.67 -7.99 1.99
C ASP A 77 2.43 -6.80 2.64
N ALA A 78 2.37 -5.62 2.01
CA ALA A 78 2.98 -4.39 2.54
C ALA A 78 2.29 -3.91 3.81
N GLU A 79 0.96 -4.02 3.85
CA GLU A 79 0.16 -3.70 5.03
C GLU A 79 0.56 -4.59 6.22
N GLN A 80 0.75 -5.90 6.01
CA GLN A 80 1.23 -6.81 7.04
C GLN A 80 2.64 -6.47 7.50
N PHE A 81 3.55 -6.23 6.56
CA PHE A 81 4.93 -5.83 6.86
C PHE A 81 4.99 -4.57 7.74
N LEU A 82 4.22 -3.53 7.39
CA LEU A 82 4.21 -2.27 8.13
C LEU A 82 3.65 -2.41 9.56
N MET A 83 2.72 -3.34 9.79
CA MET A 83 2.24 -3.61 11.16
C MET A 83 3.36 -4.18 12.03
N GLU A 84 4.18 -5.08 11.49
CA GLU A 84 5.27 -5.77 12.21
C GLU A 84 6.58 -4.98 12.28
N SER A 85 6.78 -4.00 11.41
CA SER A 85 8.04 -3.25 11.32
C SER A 85 8.26 -2.28 12.48
N ASP A 86 9.44 -2.31 13.09
CA ASP A 86 9.88 -1.34 14.11
C ASP A 86 10.53 -0.09 13.52
N ASP A 87 10.91 -0.12 12.24
CA ASP A 87 11.61 0.98 11.56
C ASP A 87 10.72 2.17 11.19
N PHE A 88 9.40 2.04 11.37
CA PHE A 88 8.42 3.10 11.14
C PHE A 88 7.75 3.51 12.44
N THR A 89 7.67 4.81 12.70
CA THR A 89 6.91 5.33 13.84
C THR A 89 5.40 5.24 13.59
N VAL A 90 4.59 5.23 14.65
CA VAL A 90 3.11 5.20 14.53
C VAL A 90 2.58 6.34 13.64
N PRO A 91 3.03 7.60 13.76
CA PRO A 91 2.63 8.67 12.86
C PRO A 91 2.94 8.38 11.38
N GLN A 92 4.12 7.81 11.09
CA GLN A 92 4.51 7.43 9.73
C GLN A 92 3.64 6.30 9.18
N LYS A 93 3.43 5.23 9.97
CA LYS A 93 2.54 4.12 9.61
C LYS A 93 1.12 4.62 9.33
N PHE A 94 0.61 5.53 10.18
CA PHE A 94 -0.72 6.10 10.01
C PHE A 94 -0.85 6.96 8.75
N GLN A 95 0.19 7.76 8.42
CA GLN A 95 0.22 8.54 7.18
C GLN A 95 0.25 7.63 5.95
N ILE A 96 1.07 6.57 5.95
CA ILE A 96 1.13 5.59 4.86
C ILE A 96 -0.23 4.90 4.71
N ALA A 97 -0.88 4.54 5.82
CA ALA A 97 -2.19 3.93 5.81
C ALA A 97 -3.27 4.85 5.21
N ASP A 98 -3.23 6.15 5.55
CA ASP A 98 -4.14 7.16 4.98
C ASP A 98 -3.91 7.32 3.47
N GLN A 99 -2.65 7.44 3.05
CA GLN A 99 -2.28 7.67 1.65
C GLN A 99 -2.71 6.52 0.73
N TYR A 100 -2.48 5.27 1.15
CA TYR A 100 -2.75 4.07 0.35
C TYR A 100 -4.02 3.31 0.76
N ARG A 101 -4.85 3.91 1.62
CA ARG A 101 -6.13 3.35 2.11
C ARG A 101 -5.97 1.96 2.74
N LEU A 102 -4.92 1.79 3.54
CA LEU A 102 -4.59 0.53 4.24
C LEU A 102 -5.37 0.44 5.57
N TYR A 103 -6.60 -0.05 5.50
CA TYR A 103 -7.51 -0.04 6.65
C TYR A 103 -7.04 -0.90 7.84
N LYS A 104 -6.36 -2.04 7.61
CA LYS A 104 -5.86 -2.88 8.72
C LYS A 104 -4.70 -2.17 9.42
N LEU A 105 -3.79 -1.55 8.67
CA LEU A 105 -2.70 -0.77 9.24
C LEU A 105 -3.22 0.46 10.00
N GLN A 106 -4.24 1.15 9.46
CA GLN A 106 -4.88 2.27 10.15
C GLN A 106 -5.47 1.84 11.50
N ASN A 107 -6.22 0.73 11.53
CA ASN A 107 -6.79 0.18 12.75
C ASN A 107 -5.71 -0.28 13.75
N HIS A 108 -4.63 -0.87 13.26
CA HIS A 108 -3.48 -1.24 14.09
C HIS A 108 -2.87 -0.02 14.79
N CYS A 109 -2.62 1.05 14.03
CA CYS A 109 -2.11 2.30 14.59
C CYS A 109 -3.08 2.91 15.61
N LEU A 110 -4.39 2.92 15.34
CA LEU A 110 -5.38 3.41 16.30
C LEU A 110 -5.40 2.60 17.60
N ALA A 111 -5.22 1.27 17.51
CA ALA A 111 -5.12 0.40 18.66
C ALA A 111 -3.84 0.67 19.50
N GLU A 112 -2.72 1.04 18.86
CA GLU A 112 -1.51 1.47 19.56
C GLU A 112 -1.65 2.86 20.22
N LEU A 113 -2.44 3.74 19.61
CA LEU A 113 -2.84 5.05 20.13
C LEU A 113 -3.93 4.94 21.22
N ASN A 114 -3.70 4.04 22.18
CA ASN A 114 -4.63 3.67 23.25
C ASN A 114 -4.76 4.67 24.41
N THR A 115 -4.22 5.88 24.29
CA THR A 115 -4.35 6.91 25.33
C THR A 115 -4.51 8.28 24.69
N ALA A 116 -5.33 9.14 25.29
CA ALA A 116 -5.54 10.50 24.81
C ALA A 116 -4.22 11.27 24.64
N ARG A 117 -3.23 11.03 25.53
CA ARG A 117 -1.88 11.62 25.41
C ARG A 117 -1.19 11.25 24.10
N LYS A 118 -1.15 9.96 23.74
CA LYS A 118 -0.55 9.50 22.49
C LYS A 118 -1.25 10.10 21.27
N VAL A 119 -2.58 10.13 21.27
CA VAL A 119 -3.33 10.71 20.14
C VAL A 119 -3.10 12.23 20.05
N THR A 120 -3.02 12.94 21.18
CA THR A 120 -2.71 14.38 21.17
C THR A 120 -1.28 14.69 20.72
N ALA A 121 -0.33 13.80 21.00
CA ALA A 121 1.05 13.93 20.53
C ALA A 121 1.15 13.84 19.00
N MET A 122 0.25 13.09 18.33
CA MET A 122 0.19 13.08 16.87
C MET A 122 0.06 14.49 16.28
N LYS A 123 -0.66 15.41 16.95
CA LYS A 123 -0.86 16.78 16.45
C LYS A 123 0.43 17.59 16.32
N THR A 124 1.49 17.21 17.03
CA THR A 124 2.79 17.90 16.97
C THR A 124 3.71 17.36 15.87
N GLU A 125 3.39 16.18 15.33
CA GLU A 125 4.17 15.52 14.29
C GLU A 125 3.92 16.16 12.91
N GLU A 126 4.92 16.10 12.02
CA GLU A 126 4.79 16.67 10.68
C GLU A 126 3.81 15.87 9.82
N GLU A 127 3.78 14.56 10.01
CA GLU A 127 2.91 13.60 9.34
C GLU A 127 1.42 13.92 9.57
N TYR A 128 1.06 14.52 10.70
CA TYR A 128 -0.34 14.91 10.96
C TYR A 128 -0.84 16.02 10.02
N LYS A 129 0.06 16.87 9.52
CA LYS A 129 -0.32 17.97 8.61
C LYS A 129 -0.72 17.44 7.24
N SER A 130 -0.15 16.33 6.80
CA SER A 130 -0.43 15.70 5.50
C SER A 130 -1.62 14.73 5.54
N LEU A 131 -2.17 14.42 6.72
CA LEU A 131 -3.34 13.55 6.85
C LEU A 131 -4.60 14.15 6.22
N SER A 132 -5.39 13.28 5.60
CA SER A 132 -6.74 13.58 5.13
C SER A 132 -7.69 13.95 6.27
N ASP A 133 -8.76 14.66 5.94
CA ASP A 133 -9.79 15.02 6.92
C ASP A 133 -10.46 13.78 7.52
N ILE A 134 -10.60 12.69 6.75
CA ILE A 134 -11.15 11.42 7.20
C ILE A 134 -10.27 10.82 8.30
N SER A 135 -8.95 10.79 8.08
CA SER A 135 -8.01 10.28 9.08
C SER A 135 -7.93 11.16 10.33
N LYS A 136 -8.09 12.48 10.20
CA LYS A 136 -8.19 13.39 11.36
C LYS A 136 -9.47 13.14 12.15
N VAL A 137 -10.60 12.87 11.48
CA VAL A 137 -11.85 12.48 12.14
C VAL A 137 -11.68 11.17 12.89
N ALA A 138 -11.03 10.16 12.30
CA ALA A 138 -10.77 8.89 12.98
C ALA A 138 -9.95 9.06 14.27
N LEU A 139 -8.96 9.97 14.27
CA LEU A 139 -8.19 10.29 15.49
C LEU A 139 -9.06 11.01 16.54
N LEU A 140 -9.98 11.88 16.13
CA LEU A 140 -10.91 12.55 17.03
C LEU A 140 -11.90 11.56 17.64
N GLU A 141 -12.47 10.66 16.84
CA GLU A 141 -13.35 9.59 17.32
C GLU A 141 -12.62 8.68 18.32
N GLN A 142 -11.36 8.37 18.06
CA GLN A 142 -10.55 7.58 18.99
C GLN A 142 -10.28 8.31 20.31
N ILE A 143 -10.06 9.63 20.29
CA ILE A 143 -9.95 10.43 21.53
C ILE A 143 -11.27 10.40 22.31
N ILE A 144 -12.40 10.64 21.65
CA ILE A 144 -13.72 10.65 22.29
C ILE A 144 -13.98 9.31 22.97
N ARG A 145 -13.74 8.21 22.26
CA ARG A 145 -13.89 6.86 22.80
C ARG A 145 -13.03 6.64 24.05
N LEU A 146 -11.76 7.06 24.02
CA LEU A 146 -10.86 6.91 25.17
C LEU A 146 -11.28 7.76 26.37
N MET A 147 -11.96 8.89 26.14
CA MET A 147 -12.49 9.73 27.21
C MET A 147 -13.77 9.14 27.83
N ASP A 148 -14.61 8.48 27.03
CA ASP A 148 -15.84 7.81 27.51
C ASP A 148 -15.54 6.50 28.29
N GLU A 149 -14.35 5.89 28.10
CA GLU A 149 -13.91 4.67 28.81
C GLU A 149 -13.32 4.97 30.21
N ASP A 150 -13.04 6.23 30.54
CA ASP A 150 -12.45 6.68 31.82
C ASP A 150 -13.50 7.14 32.88
N ASP A 151 -14.81 7.18 32.54
CA ASP A 151 -15.96 7.54 33.41
C ASP A 151 -16.74 6.32 33.94
#